data_AF-A0A6M8VVR4-F1
#
_entry.id   AF-A0A6M8VVR4-F1
#
_cell.length_a   1.000
_cell.length_b   1.000
_cell.length_c   1.000
_cell.angle_alpha   90.00
_cell.angle_beta   90.00
_cell.angle_gamma   90.00
#
_symmetry.space_group_name_H-M   'P 1'
#
loop_
_entity.id
_entity.type
_entity.pdbx_description
1 polymer ?
#
loop_
_entity_poly.entity_id
_entity_poly.type
_entity_poly.pdbx_seq_one_letter_code
_entity_poly.pdbx_strand_id
1 'polypeptide(L)'
;MFKPDDILEKKMREYTEQQDKNFADALQKFQYRTPDDTYEEGDENREKPFTDILLKLKSPTRARNSAALLEDIARKGLVITAAYLFDEEHVFKPGALEQAVLIAAENNYPETAVFFLKHMEDWSGVFFQKVMENVNNDDTRRRLEAFHNDYVENSRPDWIPEAGYNDAERLQNSDLRAVMQERRLWCVYQFLQKGHTPEKEDFLALIKGGESRNDTADFIRAFVKYDQGASTTKWRNETAYMMINGYLKNRRDGRSDKTDNNLTSLAHLFNDSLQQRAKDKYAFFLHGDIPGLMQAGAGRDPLAQIFDSLPQEERQKVLLTVHNQAQEEQNLDILYWFHTTELLNGVADPDIFGNLLKCVEQLGQDDDYNAQQRLKSACERYIKLLAPEELTAQNGILLKTVVEKRETDLLRNLIQRNADWPHPLVEQKMTDAVYAGDGTILNLLCQMKQDWQIAFIKNCGNMPSANKRNIESEVSSIKRSFMEDWSARNKNEISRSIRVDSVTITHLFNFQSAQLITTTSTYEGKGAALEITNFRDVQNGDEIDEAYAKLRIMYDDAPPYKCKDDSTRQHVIRRRNTNSR
;
A
#
# COMPACT_ATOMS: atom_id res chain seq x y z
N MET A 1 -55.65 31.85 8.43
CA MET A 1 -55.93 30.42 8.20
C MET A 1 -54.66 29.69 8.54
N PHE A 2 -54.60 29.01 9.69
CA PHE A 2 -53.43 28.20 10.06
C PHE A 2 -53.35 27.01 9.10
N LYS A 3 -52.15 26.65 8.63
CA LYS A 3 -52.00 25.50 7.74
C LYS A 3 -52.41 24.26 8.54
N PRO A 4 -53.11 23.28 7.92
CA PRO A 4 -53.50 22.04 8.59
C PRO A 4 -52.33 21.34 9.32
N ASP A 5 -51.12 21.50 8.78
CA ASP A 5 -49.88 20.95 9.35
C ASP A 5 -49.49 21.60 10.69
N ASP A 6 -49.69 22.91 10.86
CA ASP A 6 -49.37 23.64 12.11
C ASP A 6 -50.26 23.17 13.29
N ILE A 7 -51.50 22.76 12.99
CA ILE A 7 -52.45 22.25 13.98
C ILE A 7 -52.11 20.82 14.38
N LEU A 8 -51.68 20.00 13.42
CA LEU A 8 -51.24 18.63 13.68
C LEU A 8 -49.96 18.62 14.53
N GLU A 9 -48.98 19.44 14.16
CA GLU A 9 -47.70 19.54 14.88
C GLU A 9 -47.91 20.04 16.32
N LYS A 10 -48.79 21.03 16.51
CA LYS A 10 -49.16 21.51 17.85
C LYS A 10 -49.84 20.42 18.68
N LYS A 11 -50.78 19.66 18.11
CA LYS A 11 -51.44 18.53 18.80
C LYS A 11 -50.48 17.39 19.12
N MET A 12 -49.51 17.10 18.24
CA MET A 12 -48.48 16.10 18.52
C MET A 12 -47.54 16.54 19.66
N ARG A 13 -47.24 17.85 19.74
CA ARG A 13 -46.46 18.43 20.84
C ARG A 13 -47.22 18.41 22.16
N GLU A 14 -48.48 18.83 22.18
CA GLU A 14 -49.34 18.79 23.37
C GLU A 14 -49.56 17.34 23.87
N TYR A 15 -49.80 16.40 22.94
CA TYR A 15 -49.92 14.98 23.27
C TYR A 15 -48.61 14.42 23.87
N THR A 16 -47.48 14.82 23.30
CA THR A 16 -46.15 14.49 23.80
C THR A 16 -45.92 15.01 25.22
N GLU A 17 -46.18 16.29 25.47
CA GLU A 17 -46.00 16.94 26.78
C GLU A 17 -46.89 16.29 27.85
N GLN A 18 -48.11 15.91 27.49
CA GLN A 18 -49.01 15.20 28.40
C GLN A 18 -48.52 13.78 28.73
N GLN A 19 -47.93 13.07 27.77
CA GLN A 19 -47.31 11.76 28.02
C GLN A 19 -46.09 11.86 28.92
N ASP A 20 -45.23 12.86 28.70
CA ASP A 20 -44.04 13.11 29.53
C ASP A 20 -44.43 13.49 30.96
N LYS A 21 -45.49 14.29 31.14
CA LYS A 21 -46.05 14.61 32.47
C LYS A 21 -46.61 13.37 33.19
N ASN A 22 -47.41 12.55 32.48
CA ASN A 22 -47.95 11.31 33.06
C ASN A 22 -46.83 10.33 33.45
N PHE A 23 -45.74 10.30 32.70
CA PHE A 23 -44.56 9.51 33.03
C PHE A 23 -43.82 10.05 34.26
N ALA A 24 -43.60 11.37 34.35
CA ALA A 24 -43.01 12.01 35.52
C ALA A 24 -43.85 11.77 36.80
N ASP A 25 -45.18 11.87 36.70
CA ASP A 25 -46.10 11.59 37.80
C ASP A 25 -46.07 10.10 38.20
N ALA A 26 -45.88 9.20 37.24
CA ALA A 26 -45.67 7.77 37.51
C ALA A 26 -44.35 7.56 38.25
N LEU A 27 -43.23 8.08 37.75
CA LEU A 27 -41.90 8.03 38.39
C LEU A 27 -41.91 8.62 39.80
N GLN A 28 -42.62 9.71 40.05
CA GLN A 28 -42.73 10.30 41.39
C GLN A 28 -43.39 9.34 42.38
N LYS A 29 -44.36 8.52 41.92
CA LYS A 29 -44.94 7.45 42.77
C LYS A 29 -43.93 6.36 43.09
N PHE A 30 -42.87 6.20 42.28
CA PHE A 30 -41.77 5.31 42.65
C PHE A 30 -40.91 5.88 43.80
N GLN A 31 -40.91 7.19 44.07
CA GLN A 31 -40.00 7.83 45.05
C GLN A 31 -40.42 7.62 46.53
N TYR A 32 -41.65 7.20 46.80
CA TYR A 32 -42.17 7.07 48.16
C TYR A 32 -41.92 5.68 48.76
N ARG A 33 -40.66 5.35 49.08
CA ARG A 33 -40.25 4.41 50.16
C ARG A 33 -38.74 4.46 50.37
N THR A 34 -38.31 4.64 51.61
CA THR A 34 -36.94 4.93 52.05
C THR A 34 -35.99 3.70 52.02
N PRO A 35 -34.66 3.91 52.01
CA PRO A 35 -33.64 2.87 51.82
C PRO A 35 -33.32 1.99 53.04
N ASP A 36 -33.94 2.21 54.20
CA ASP A 36 -33.50 1.60 55.48
C ASP A 36 -33.98 0.16 55.74
N ASP A 37 -34.63 -0.49 54.76
CA ASP A 37 -35.07 -1.87 54.90
C ASP A 37 -34.01 -2.84 54.33
N THR A 38 -33.37 -3.59 55.23
CA THR A 38 -32.44 -4.69 54.91
C THR A 38 -33.01 -5.58 53.82
N TYR A 39 -32.26 -5.74 52.74
CA TYR A 39 -32.65 -6.46 51.55
C TYR A 39 -32.79 -7.96 51.86
N GLU A 40 -34.02 -8.47 51.94
CA GLU A 40 -34.30 -9.89 51.77
C GLU A 40 -34.58 -10.14 50.28
N GLU A 41 -33.84 -11.09 49.71
CA GLU A 41 -33.86 -11.47 48.30
C GLU A 41 -35.29 -11.79 47.82
N GLY A 42 -35.79 -11.04 46.84
CA GLY A 42 -36.97 -11.44 46.05
C GLY A 42 -38.35 -11.31 46.69
N ASP A 43 -38.60 -10.31 47.56
CA ASP A 43 -39.96 -10.05 48.03
C ASP A 43 -40.87 -9.51 46.90
N GLU A 44 -41.53 -10.42 46.18
CA GLU A 44 -42.53 -10.12 45.15
C GLU A 44 -43.58 -9.10 45.64
N ASN A 45 -43.89 -9.08 46.95
CA ASN A 45 -44.87 -8.13 47.50
C ASN A 45 -44.34 -6.69 47.56
N ARG A 46 -43.02 -6.51 47.62
CA ARG A 46 -42.35 -5.20 47.62
C ARG A 46 -42.26 -4.62 46.21
N GLU A 47 -42.04 -5.46 45.20
CA GLU A 47 -41.91 -5.06 43.79
C GLU A 47 -43.26 -4.91 43.07
N LYS A 48 -44.28 -5.68 43.47
CA LYS A 48 -45.61 -5.70 42.85
C LYS A 48 -46.27 -4.32 42.63
N PRO A 49 -46.23 -3.35 43.57
CA PRO A 49 -46.76 -2.01 43.32
C PRO A 49 -46.06 -1.29 42.16
N PHE A 50 -44.76 -1.51 41.97
CA PHE A 50 -43.96 -0.92 40.91
C PHE A 50 -44.23 -1.59 39.56
N THR A 51 -44.31 -2.92 39.54
CA THR A 51 -44.76 -3.69 38.37
C THR A 51 -46.17 -3.29 37.94
N ASP A 52 -47.11 -3.13 38.88
CA ASP A 52 -48.48 -2.69 38.60
C ASP A 52 -48.56 -1.27 38.02
N ILE A 53 -47.60 -0.39 38.37
CA ILE A 53 -47.48 0.95 37.76
C ILE A 53 -46.92 0.84 36.34
N LEU A 54 -45.90 -0.01 36.12
CA LEU A 54 -45.36 -0.27 34.79
C LEU A 54 -46.40 -0.82 33.82
N LEU A 55 -47.24 -1.75 34.27
CA LEU A 55 -48.33 -2.33 33.48
C LEU A 55 -49.39 -1.29 33.08
N LYS A 56 -49.49 -0.17 33.81
CA LYS A 56 -50.43 0.93 33.53
C LYS A 56 -49.85 1.97 32.56
N LEU A 57 -48.54 1.97 32.31
CA LEU A 57 -47.91 2.86 31.33
C LEU A 57 -48.15 2.33 29.91
N LYS A 58 -48.55 3.21 28.99
CA LYS A 58 -48.70 2.82 27.57
C LYS A 58 -47.34 2.49 26.95
N SER A 59 -47.28 1.45 26.12
CA SER A 59 -46.07 1.00 25.41
C SER A 59 -45.24 2.13 24.74
N PRO A 60 -45.82 3.09 23.99
CA PRO A 60 -45.06 4.20 23.39
C PRO A 60 -44.36 5.10 24.43
N THR A 61 -44.97 5.25 25.61
CA THR A 61 -44.45 6.08 26.71
C THR A 61 -43.32 5.35 27.45
N ARG A 62 -43.39 4.01 27.55
CA ARG A 62 -42.31 3.17 28.10
C ARG A 62 -41.09 3.17 27.18
N ALA A 63 -41.28 2.98 25.87
CA ALA A 63 -40.19 2.99 24.89
C ALA A 63 -39.46 4.35 24.85
N ARG A 64 -40.21 5.46 24.88
CA ARG A 64 -39.65 6.82 24.86
C ARG A 64 -38.79 7.16 26.08
N ASN A 65 -39.15 6.61 27.24
CA ASN A 65 -38.53 6.90 28.53
C ASN A 65 -37.75 5.71 29.14
N SER A 66 -37.43 4.71 28.33
CA SER A 66 -36.84 3.43 28.77
C SER A 66 -35.54 3.61 29.55
N ALA A 67 -34.71 4.58 29.18
CA ALA A 67 -33.46 4.89 29.90
C ALA A 67 -33.70 5.41 31.33
N ALA A 68 -34.59 6.40 31.50
CA ALA A 68 -34.91 6.95 32.82
C ALA A 68 -35.56 5.91 33.74
N LEU A 69 -36.34 5.00 33.15
CA LEU A 69 -36.94 3.90 33.88
C LEU A 69 -35.91 2.88 34.35
N LEU A 70 -34.95 2.50 33.50
CA LEU A 70 -33.85 1.62 33.86
C LEU A 70 -32.99 2.20 34.99
N GLU A 71 -32.68 3.49 34.96
CA GLU A 71 -31.92 4.15 36.02
C GLU A 71 -32.64 4.12 37.38
N ASP A 72 -33.96 4.32 37.41
CA ASP A 72 -34.74 4.29 38.66
C ASP A 72 -34.90 2.86 39.20
N ILE A 73 -35.08 1.88 38.32
CA ILE A 73 -35.05 0.44 38.67
C ILE A 73 -33.69 0.08 39.28
N ALA A 74 -32.60 0.51 38.65
CA ALA A 74 -31.23 0.29 39.11
C ALA A 74 -30.97 0.89 40.50
N ARG A 75 -31.39 2.15 40.72
CA ARG A 75 -31.20 2.86 42.00
C ARG A 75 -31.96 2.23 43.17
N LYS A 76 -32.97 1.41 42.88
CA LYS A 76 -33.87 0.81 43.87
C LYS A 76 -33.74 -0.70 43.98
N GLY A 77 -32.90 -1.33 43.16
CA GLY A 77 -32.69 -2.78 43.17
C GLY A 77 -33.93 -3.58 42.77
N LEU A 78 -34.76 -3.08 41.85
CA LEU A 78 -36.03 -3.71 41.50
C LEU A 78 -35.86 -4.79 40.41
N VAL A 79 -35.26 -5.93 40.75
CA VAL A 79 -34.87 -6.97 39.79
C VAL A 79 -36.07 -7.64 39.10
N ILE A 80 -37.18 -7.88 39.81
CA ILE A 80 -38.39 -8.47 39.21
C ILE A 80 -39.00 -7.48 38.22
N THR A 81 -39.02 -6.21 38.58
CA THR A 81 -39.49 -5.09 37.74
C THR A 81 -38.62 -4.95 36.49
N ALA A 82 -37.30 -5.17 36.62
CA ALA A 82 -36.40 -5.26 35.49
C ALA A 82 -36.76 -6.45 34.57
N ALA A 83 -36.99 -7.64 35.14
CA ALA A 83 -37.40 -8.83 34.36
C ALA A 83 -38.65 -8.58 33.51
N TYR A 84 -39.68 -7.99 34.10
CA TYR A 84 -40.89 -7.60 33.36
C TYR A 84 -40.62 -6.61 32.21
N LEU A 85 -39.66 -5.70 32.37
CA LEU A 85 -39.32 -4.73 31.34
C LEU A 85 -38.60 -5.38 30.15
N PHE A 86 -37.83 -6.44 30.39
CA PHE A 86 -37.10 -7.18 29.36
C PHE A 86 -37.97 -8.20 28.63
N ASP A 87 -38.97 -8.79 29.30
CA ASP A 87 -39.94 -9.72 28.68
C ASP A 87 -40.82 -9.05 27.58
N GLU A 88 -40.92 -7.72 27.55
CA GLU A 88 -41.70 -6.98 26.54
C GLU A 88 -40.91 -6.58 25.27
N GLU A 89 -39.79 -7.25 24.96
CA GLU A 89 -38.95 -7.01 23.76
C GLU A 89 -38.59 -5.52 23.55
N HIS A 90 -38.26 -4.80 24.63
CA HIS A 90 -37.98 -3.37 24.54
C HIS A 90 -36.57 -3.08 23.99
N VAL A 91 -36.50 -2.24 22.97
CA VAL A 91 -35.22 -1.69 22.47
C VAL A 91 -34.81 -0.51 23.36
N PHE A 92 -33.75 -0.70 24.14
CA PHE A 92 -33.18 0.36 24.98
C PHE A 92 -32.32 1.31 24.15
N LYS A 93 -32.19 2.56 24.62
CA LYS A 93 -31.23 3.50 24.02
C LYS A 93 -29.80 2.99 24.22
N PRO A 94 -28.89 3.21 23.25
CA PRO A 94 -27.47 2.88 23.42
C PRO A 94 -26.91 3.48 24.72
N GLY A 95 -26.18 2.68 25.51
CA GLY A 95 -25.58 3.09 26.79
C GLY A 95 -26.53 3.15 27.99
N ALA A 96 -27.85 3.00 27.81
CA ALA A 96 -28.80 3.03 28.94
C ALA A 96 -28.60 1.85 29.91
N LEU A 97 -28.29 0.67 29.37
CA LEU A 97 -28.01 -0.52 30.17
C LEU A 97 -26.70 -0.41 30.94
N GLU A 98 -25.63 0.09 30.31
CA GLU A 98 -24.34 0.34 30.95
C GLU A 98 -24.50 1.28 32.16
N GLN A 99 -25.25 2.38 31.97
CA GLN A 99 -25.51 3.34 33.04
C GLN A 99 -26.33 2.69 34.18
N ALA A 100 -27.33 1.87 33.85
CA ALA A 100 -28.14 1.15 34.83
C ALA A 100 -27.31 0.16 35.66
N VAL A 101 -26.38 -0.58 35.05
CA VAL A 101 -25.47 -1.49 35.77
C VAL A 101 -24.60 -0.69 36.76
N LEU A 102 -24.02 0.44 36.34
CA LEU A 102 -23.20 1.29 37.20
C LEU A 102 -23.99 1.80 38.40
N ILE A 103 -25.21 2.28 38.18
CA ILE A 103 -26.09 2.77 39.25
C ILE A 103 -26.46 1.64 40.21
N ALA A 104 -26.81 0.45 39.72
CA ALA A 104 -27.15 -0.68 40.58
C ALA A 104 -25.96 -1.12 41.44
N ALA A 105 -24.75 -1.13 40.88
CA ALA A 105 -23.52 -1.43 41.59
C ALA A 105 -23.16 -0.38 42.65
N GLU A 106 -23.27 0.91 42.31
CA GLU A 106 -23.05 2.03 43.25
C GLU A 106 -24.00 1.99 44.45
N ASN A 107 -25.25 1.56 44.21
CA ASN A 107 -26.29 1.45 45.24
C ASN A 107 -26.32 0.08 45.95
N ASN A 108 -25.31 -0.77 45.74
CA ASN A 108 -25.16 -2.08 46.39
C ASN A 108 -26.32 -3.06 46.12
N TYR A 109 -26.84 -3.10 44.88
CA TYR A 109 -27.85 -4.05 44.42
C TYR A 109 -27.24 -5.07 43.44
N PRO A 110 -26.48 -6.06 43.92
CA PRO A 110 -25.75 -7.01 43.08
C PRO A 110 -26.67 -7.83 42.17
N GLU A 111 -27.85 -8.24 42.62
CA GLU A 111 -28.78 -9.05 41.81
C GLU A 111 -29.31 -8.26 40.61
N THR A 112 -29.57 -6.97 40.81
CA THR A 112 -30.05 -6.07 39.75
C THR A 112 -28.91 -5.76 38.77
N ALA A 113 -27.70 -5.52 39.26
CA ALA A 113 -26.53 -5.33 38.41
C ALA A 113 -26.23 -6.60 37.58
N VAL A 114 -26.26 -7.79 38.20
CA VAL A 114 -26.09 -9.09 37.52
C VAL A 114 -27.20 -9.32 36.50
N PHE A 115 -28.45 -9.01 36.83
CA PHE A 115 -29.57 -9.13 35.90
C PHE A 115 -29.33 -8.28 34.64
N PHE A 116 -28.93 -7.02 34.78
CA PHE A 116 -28.64 -6.15 33.64
C PHE A 116 -27.40 -6.62 32.84
N LEU A 117 -26.36 -7.09 33.52
CA LEU A 117 -25.18 -7.67 32.85
C LEU A 117 -25.54 -8.91 32.00
N LYS A 118 -26.45 -9.76 32.48
CA LYS A 118 -26.93 -10.94 31.73
C LYS A 118 -27.71 -10.59 30.46
N HIS A 119 -28.35 -9.43 30.43
CA HIS A 119 -29.18 -8.98 29.31
C HIS A 119 -28.47 -7.97 28.40
N MET A 120 -27.17 -7.77 28.60
CA MET A 120 -26.35 -6.93 27.74
C MET A 120 -25.58 -7.82 26.77
N GLU A 121 -25.79 -7.63 25.46
CA GLU A 121 -25.33 -8.56 24.42
C GLU A 121 -23.81 -8.68 24.33
N ASP A 122 -23.04 -7.66 24.72
CA ASP A 122 -21.56 -7.68 24.67
C ASP A 122 -20.95 -6.61 25.60
N TRP A 123 -20.77 -6.91 26.89
CA TRP A 123 -20.02 -6.03 27.79
C TRP A 123 -18.53 -6.41 27.86
N SER A 124 -17.67 -5.39 27.95
CA SER A 124 -16.21 -5.57 28.01
C SER A 124 -15.71 -5.76 29.43
N GLY A 125 -14.54 -6.40 29.58
CA GLY A 125 -13.87 -6.51 30.88
C GLY A 125 -13.51 -5.16 31.50
N VAL A 126 -13.19 -4.17 30.66
CA VAL A 126 -12.94 -2.77 31.09
C VAL A 126 -14.21 -2.15 31.69
N PHE A 127 -15.36 -2.37 31.05
CA PHE A 127 -16.64 -1.94 31.61
C PHE A 127 -16.92 -2.62 32.94
N PHE A 128 -16.69 -3.93 33.04
CA PHE A 128 -16.85 -4.65 34.30
C PHE A 128 -15.91 -4.13 35.41
N GLN A 129 -14.65 -3.83 35.09
CA GLN A 129 -13.74 -3.20 36.04
C GLN A 129 -14.27 -1.84 36.52
N LYS A 130 -14.81 -1.02 35.61
CA LYS A 130 -15.48 0.24 35.97
C LYS A 130 -16.67 -0.01 36.90
N VAL A 131 -17.46 -1.07 36.69
CA VAL A 131 -18.52 -1.47 37.63
C VAL A 131 -17.92 -1.76 39.01
N MET A 132 -16.86 -2.56 39.08
CA MET A 132 -16.17 -2.93 40.33
C MET A 132 -15.56 -1.74 41.08
N GLU A 133 -15.11 -0.69 40.37
CA GLU A 133 -14.61 0.56 40.97
C GLU A 133 -15.72 1.37 41.63
N ASN A 134 -16.98 1.21 41.20
CA ASN A 134 -18.14 1.90 41.78
C ASN A 134 -18.79 1.11 42.92
N VAL A 135 -18.33 -0.11 43.22
CA VAL A 135 -18.87 -0.93 44.31
C VAL A 135 -18.22 -0.56 45.63
N ASN A 136 -19.03 -0.06 46.56
CA ASN A 136 -18.61 0.36 47.90
C ASN A 136 -18.83 -0.73 48.98
N ASN A 137 -19.47 -1.86 48.64
CA ASN A 137 -19.83 -2.93 49.57
C ASN A 137 -19.13 -4.25 49.21
N ASP A 138 -18.50 -4.89 50.22
CA ASP A 138 -17.73 -6.13 50.05
C ASP A 138 -18.58 -7.35 49.64
N ASP A 139 -19.85 -7.40 50.02
CA ASP A 139 -20.77 -8.47 49.60
C ASP A 139 -21.20 -8.29 48.14
N THR A 140 -21.56 -7.07 47.75
CA THR A 140 -21.84 -6.72 46.34
C THR A 140 -20.63 -7.03 45.45
N ARG A 141 -19.42 -6.68 45.92
CA ARG A 141 -18.15 -6.96 45.24
C ARG A 141 -17.97 -8.47 45.03
N ARG A 142 -18.11 -9.27 46.10
CA ARG A 142 -17.98 -10.74 46.04
C ARG A 142 -19.00 -11.39 45.11
N ARG A 143 -20.25 -10.94 45.13
CA ARG A 143 -21.32 -11.48 44.27
C ARG A 143 -21.08 -11.15 42.79
N LEU A 144 -20.66 -9.93 42.48
CA LEU A 144 -20.32 -9.52 41.11
C LEU A 144 -19.08 -10.27 40.59
N GLU A 145 -18.06 -10.46 41.41
CA GLU A 145 -16.88 -11.28 41.06
C GLU A 145 -17.25 -12.74 40.81
N ALA A 146 -18.12 -13.33 41.63
CA ALA A 146 -18.60 -14.69 41.44
C ALA A 146 -19.37 -14.84 40.11
N PHE A 147 -20.25 -13.87 39.80
CA PHE A 147 -20.96 -13.83 38.52
C PHE A 147 -19.98 -13.68 37.34
N HIS A 148 -19.00 -12.80 37.45
CA HIS A 148 -18.00 -12.60 36.39
C HIS A 148 -17.19 -13.86 36.11
N ASN A 149 -16.71 -14.54 37.15
CA ASN A 149 -15.96 -15.79 36.99
C ASN A 149 -16.81 -16.87 36.31
N ASP A 150 -18.06 -17.05 36.76
CA ASP A 150 -19.00 -18.01 36.15
C ASP A 150 -19.33 -17.64 34.70
N TYR A 151 -19.56 -16.36 34.41
CA TYR A 151 -19.81 -15.87 33.06
C TYR A 151 -18.62 -16.13 32.13
N VAL A 152 -17.39 -15.83 32.56
CA VAL A 152 -16.20 -16.01 31.74
C VAL A 152 -15.91 -17.49 31.48
N GLU A 153 -16.16 -18.37 32.46
CA GLU A 153 -16.03 -19.82 32.30
C GLU A 153 -17.08 -20.38 31.34
N ASN A 154 -18.36 -19.99 31.49
CA ASN A 154 -19.46 -20.49 30.67
C ASN A 154 -19.54 -19.85 29.27
N SER A 155 -19.00 -18.64 29.11
CA SER A 155 -18.98 -17.90 27.84
C SER A 155 -17.65 -18.07 27.09
N ARG A 156 -16.81 -19.04 27.49
CA ARG A 156 -15.55 -19.33 26.80
C ARG A 156 -15.83 -19.68 25.33
N PRO A 157 -15.26 -18.93 24.37
CA PRO A 157 -15.31 -19.31 22.97
C PRO A 157 -14.60 -20.64 22.70
N ASP A 158 -15.14 -21.42 21.78
CA ASP A 158 -14.64 -22.72 21.32
C ASP A 158 -13.19 -22.70 20.80
N TRP A 159 -12.76 -21.59 20.21
CA TRP A 159 -11.39 -21.39 19.71
C TRP A 159 -10.38 -21.05 20.82
N ILE A 160 -10.82 -20.74 22.04
CA ILE A 160 -9.91 -20.56 23.18
C ILE A 160 -9.64 -21.93 23.80
N PRO A 161 -8.36 -22.36 23.91
CA PRO A 161 -8.04 -23.67 24.43
C PRO A 161 -8.49 -23.82 25.90
N GLU A 162 -8.73 -25.06 26.29
CA GLU A 162 -9.01 -25.39 27.68
C GLU A 162 -7.86 -24.98 28.60
N ALA A 163 -8.20 -24.64 29.84
CA ALA A 163 -7.23 -24.30 30.86
C ALA A 163 -6.23 -25.46 31.03
N GLY A 164 -4.95 -25.16 30.84
CA GLY A 164 -3.88 -26.10 31.12
C GLY A 164 -3.69 -26.31 32.63
N TYR A 165 -3.02 -27.40 33.00
CA TYR A 165 -2.79 -27.80 34.40
C TYR A 165 -2.17 -26.70 35.29
N ASN A 166 -1.39 -25.78 34.71
CA ASN A 166 -0.74 -24.68 35.45
C ASN A 166 -1.43 -23.32 35.30
N ASP A 167 -2.51 -23.20 34.52
CA ASP A 167 -3.08 -21.89 34.19
C ASP A 167 -3.74 -21.22 35.42
N ALA A 168 -4.28 -22.01 36.35
CA ALA A 168 -4.83 -21.50 37.61
C ALA A 168 -3.75 -20.85 38.50
N GLU A 169 -2.57 -21.47 38.60
CA GLU A 169 -1.43 -20.91 39.34
C GLU A 169 -0.91 -19.63 38.66
N ARG A 170 -0.88 -19.62 37.32
CA ARG A 170 -0.43 -18.45 36.56
C ARG A 170 -1.38 -17.27 36.67
N LEU A 171 -2.69 -17.50 36.68
CA LEU A 171 -3.67 -16.45 36.89
C LEU A 171 -3.58 -15.82 38.29
N GLN A 172 -3.06 -16.55 39.28
CA GLN A 172 -2.90 -16.05 40.64
C GLN A 172 -1.55 -15.35 40.87
N ASN A 173 -0.48 -15.85 40.23
CA ASN A 173 0.90 -15.48 40.57
C ASN A 173 1.65 -14.71 39.47
N SER A 174 1.05 -14.50 38.30
CA SER A 174 1.67 -13.81 37.16
C SER A 174 0.85 -12.59 36.76
N ASP A 175 1.49 -11.60 36.14
CA ASP A 175 0.81 -10.47 35.52
C ASP A 175 0.48 -10.75 34.05
N LEU A 176 -0.31 -9.87 33.43
CA LEU A 176 -0.68 -9.97 32.02
C LEU A 176 0.57 -10.08 31.12
N ARG A 177 1.63 -9.32 31.43
CA ARG A 177 2.88 -9.32 30.68
C ARG A 177 3.56 -10.69 30.68
N ALA A 178 3.69 -11.33 31.84
CA ALA A 178 4.31 -12.64 31.98
C ALA A 178 3.52 -13.72 31.24
N VAL A 179 2.18 -13.73 31.36
CA VAL A 179 1.37 -14.73 30.64
C VAL A 179 1.31 -14.49 29.13
N MET A 180 1.46 -13.24 28.68
CA MET A 180 1.65 -12.91 27.26
C MET A 180 2.99 -13.44 26.75
N GLN A 181 4.09 -13.22 27.47
CA GLN A 181 5.41 -13.76 27.10
C GLN A 181 5.41 -15.29 27.05
N GLU A 182 4.67 -15.93 27.96
CA GLU A 182 4.47 -17.38 27.98
C GLU A 182 3.41 -17.89 26.98
N ARG A 183 2.74 -16.98 26.27
CA ARG A 183 1.72 -17.27 25.25
C ARG A 183 0.57 -18.15 25.75
N ARG A 184 0.10 -17.86 26.96
CA ARG A 184 -1.04 -18.57 27.57
C ARG A 184 -2.33 -17.89 27.13
N LEU A 185 -2.88 -18.29 25.98
CA LEU A 185 -4.08 -17.65 25.40
C LEU A 185 -5.27 -17.64 26.36
N TRP A 186 -5.51 -18.74 27.09
CA TRP A 186 -6.54 -18.80 28.13
C TRP A 186 -6.31 -17.76 29.24
N CYS A 187 -5.08 -17.66 29.76
CA CYS A 187 -4.76 -16.67 30.79
C CYS A 187 -4.90 -15.24 30.26
N VAL A 188 -4.43 -14.97 29.04
CA VAL A 188 -4.57 -13.65 28.41
C VAL A 188 -6.04 -13.28 28.26
N TYR A 189 -6.88 -14.19 27.75
CA TYR A 189 -8.32 -14.00 27.66
C TYR A 189 -8.94 -13.63 29.02
N GLN A 190 -8.58 -14.37 30.08
CA GLN A 190 -9.03 -14.10 31.45
C GLN A 190 -8.60 -12.71 31.97
N PHE A 191 -7.36 -12.29 31.71
CA PHE A 191 -6.90 -10.94 32.08
C PHE A 191 -7.65 -9.84 31.32
N LEU A 192 -7.88 -10.01 30.00
CA LEU A 192 -8.64 -9.06 29.20
C LEU A 192 -10.09 -8.95 29.70
N GLN A 193 -10.72 -10.08 30.04
CA GLN A 193 -12.05 -10.13 30.65
C GLN A 193 -12.11 -9.45 32.01
N LYS A 194 -10.99 -9.36 32.72
CA LYS A 194 -10.86 -8.63 33.98
C LYS A 194 -10.51 -7.13 33.79
N GLY A 195 -10.44 -6.66 32.54
CA GLY A 195 -10.17 -5.25 32.22
C GLY A 195 -8.69 -4.88 32.13
N HIS A 196 -7.77 -5.84 32.28
CA HIS A 196 -6.35 -5.58 32.07
C HIS A 196 -6.07 -5.34 30.59
N THR A 197 -5.37 -4.25 30.28
CA THR A 197 -4.94 -3.93 28.91
C THR A 197 -3.42 -4.07 28.80
N PRO A 198 -2.89 -4.66 27.71
CA PRO A 198 -1.44 -4.75 27.53
C PRO A 198 -0.82 -3.38 27.25
N GLU A 199 0.45 -3.20 27.61
CA GLU A 199 1.23 -2.06 27.14
C GLU A 199 1.57 -2.21 25.65
N LYS A 200 1.75 -1.08 24.95
CA LYS A 200 2.04 -1.04 23.51
C LYS A 200 3.22 -1.92 23.14
N GLU A 201 4.33 -1.74 23.85
CA GLU A 201 5.60 -2.39 23.54
C GLU A 201 5.51 -3.91 23.76
N ASP A 202 4.85 -4.34 24.83
CA ASP A 202 4.65 -5.76 25.13
C ASP A 202 3.72 -6.44 24.11
N PHE A 203 2.64 -5.76 23.71
CA PHE A 203 1.75 -6.25 22.66
C PHE A 203 2.48 -6.37 21.32
N LEU A 204 3.15 -5.31 20.86
CA LEU A 204 3.90 -5.36 19.60
C LEU A 204 5.05 -6.35 19.65
N ALA A 205 5.74 -6.51 20.78
CA ALA A 205 6.79 -7.51 20.93
C ALA A 205 6.25 -8.95 20.83
N LEU A 206 5.07 -9.22 21.42
CA LEU A 206 4.39 -10.51 21.30
C LEU A 206 4.05 -10.82 19.85
N ILE A 207 3.43 -9.86 19.16
CA ILE A 207 3.08 -9.95 17.74
C ILE A 207 4.35 -10.18 16.90
N LYS A 208 5.43 -9.42 17.14
CA LYS A 208 6.70 -9.52 16.39
C LYS A 208 7.38 -10.88 16.57
N GLY A 209 7.39 -11.38 17.80
CA GLY A 209 7.86 -12.74 18.07
C GLY A 209 6.92 -13.82 17.55
N GLY A 210 5.67 -13.46 17.23
CA GLY A 210 4.55 -14.33 16.86
C GLY A 210 4.32 -14.55 15.37
N GLU A 211 4.89 -13.71 14.49
CA GLU A 211 4.72 -13.66 13.01
C GLU A 211 4.89 -15.00 12.24
N SER A 212 5.15 -16.10 12.93
CA SER A 212 5.37 -17.45 12.41
C SER A 212 4.54 -18.57 13.06
N ARG A 213 3.55 -18.28 13.92
CA ARG A 213 2.75 -19.30 14.64
C ARG A 213 1.24 -19.05 14.57
N ASN A 214 0.45 -20.13 14.56
CA ASN A 214 -1.03 -20.09 14.46
C ASN A 214 -1.67 -19.31 15.61
N ASP A 215 -1.04 -19.31 16.78
CA ASP A 215 -1.54 -18.64 17.99
C ASP A 215 -1.69 -17.12 17.84
N THR A 216 -0.95 -16.49 16.92
CA THR A 216 -0.92 -15.03 16.78
C THR A 216 -2.23 -14.47 16.24
N ALA A 217 -2.90 -15.20 15.36
CA ALA A 217 -4.24 -14.86 14.88
C ALA A 217 -5.26 -14.89 16.02
N ASP A 218 -5.19 -15.93 16.87
CA ASP A 218 -6.07 -16.09 18.03
C ASP A 218 -5.81 -15.03 19.10
N PHE A 219 -4.54 -14.64 19.32
CA PHE A 219 -4.20 -13.52 20.18
C PHE A 219 -4.81 -12.22 19.64
N ILE A 220 -4.57 -11.87 18.38
CA ILE A 220 -5.16 -10.65 17.78
C ILE A 220 -6.69 -10.68 17.87
N ARG A 221 -7.31 -11.83 17.62
CA ARG A 221 -8.75 -12.03 17.78
C ARG A 221 -9.21 -11.74 19.22
N ALA A 222 -8.50 -12.26 20.22
CA ALA A 222 -8.81 -12.02 21.63
C ALA A 222 -8.72 -10.53 21.97
N PHE A 223 -7.65 -9.86 21.55
CA PHE A 223 -7.46 -8.44 21.82
C PHE A 223 -8.47 -7.55 21.07
N VAL A 224 -8.76 -7.82 19.79
CA VAL A 224 -9.78 -7.05 19.04
C VAL A 224 -11.16 -7.22 19.66
N LYS A 225 -11.53 -8.44 20.09
CA LYS A 225 -12.86 -8.71 20.62
C LYS A 225 -13.07 -8.23 22.06
N TYR A 226 -12.06 -8.39 22.92
CA TYR A 226 -12.23 -8.25 24.37
C TYR A 226 -11.41 -7.12 25.01
N ASP A 227 -10.39 -6.60 24.31
CA ASP A 227 -9.69 -5.37 24.70
C ASP A 227 -10.31 -4.15 24.02
N GLN A 228 -11.65 -4.01 24.08
CA GLN A 228 -12.41 -2.92 23.46
C GLN A 228 -12.00 -1.51 23.93
N GLY A 229 -11.07 -1.42 24.88
CA GLY A 229 -10.44 -0.19 25.32
C GLY A 229 -9.38 0.33 24.35
N ALA A 230 -9.76 0.77 23.15
CA ALA A 230 -8.99 1.66 22.26
C ALA A 230 -7.54 1.26 21.84
N SER A 231 -6.88 0.30 22.45
CA SER A 231 -5.45 -0.04 22.36
C SER A 231 -5.10 -0.71 21.03
N THR A 232 -5.80 -1.79 20.66
CA THR A 232 -5.66 -2.47 19.36
C THR A 232 -6.15 -1.60 18.22
N THR A 233 -7.20 -0.80 18.42
CA THR A 233 -7.64 0.19 17.42
C THR A 233 -6.59 1.31 17.25
N LYS A 234 -5.91 1.70 18.35
CA LYS A 234 -4.83 2.71 18.36
C LYS A 234 -3.54 2.20 17.73
N TRP A 235 -3.23 0.90 17.83
CA TRP A 235 -2.03 0.28 17.23
C TRP A 235 -2.31 -0.52 15.96
N ARG A 236 -3.55 -0.47 15.48
CA ARG A 236 -4.03 -1.26 14.35
C ARG A 236 -3.14 -1.16 13.12
N ASN A 237 -2.67 0.06 12.80
CA ASN A 237 -1.87 0.27 11.60
C ASN A 237 -0.45 -0.30 11.74
N GLU A 238 0.13 -0.27 12.95
CA GLU A 238 1.45 -0.85 13.23
C GLU A 238 1.37 -2.38 13.21
N THR A 239 0.32 -2.96 13.79
CA THR A 239 0.05 -4.40 13.68
C THR A 239 -0.19 -4.81 12.23
N ALA A 240 -0.93 -4.01 11.45
CA ALA A 240 -1.13 -4.26 10.03
C ALA A 240 0.21 -4.26 9.27
N TYR A 241 1.09 -3.27 9.52
CA TYR A 241 2.42 -3.23 8.92
C TYR A 241 3.22 -4.50 9.22
N MET A 242 3.24 -4.96 10.48
CA MET A 242 3.95 -6.18 10.87
C MET A 242 3.41 -7.43 10.19
N MET A 243 2.09 -7.59 10.11
CA MET A 243 1.48 -8.74 9.43
C MET A 243 1.69 -8.72 7.92
N ILE A 244 1.66 -7.54 7.29
CA ILE A 244 1.98 -7.38 5.87
C ILE A 244 3.45 -7.76 5.62
N ASN A 245 4.36 -7.27 6.47
CA ASN A 245 5.78 -7.60 6.38
C ASN A 245 6.00 -9.12 6.52
N GLY A 246 5.41 -9.72 7.55
CA GLY A 246 5.45 -11.15 7.81
C GLY A 246 4.88 -11.97 6.66
N TYR A 247 3.74 -11.56 6.10
CA TYR A 247 3.13 -12.19 4.93
C TYR A 247 4.08 -12.18 3.72
N LEU A 248 4.60 -11.00 3.34
CA LEU A 248 5.47 -10.87 2.18
C LEU A 248 6.79 -11.65 2.36
N LYS A 249 7.37 -11.60 3.56
CA LYS A 249 8.57 -12.36 3.91
C LYS A 249 8.34 -13.88 3.88
N ASN A 250 7.25 -14.37 4.46
CA ASN A 250 6.97 -15.80 4.48
C ASN A 250 6.59 -16.35 3.11
N ARG A 251 5.86 -15.57 2.31
CA ARG A 251 5.56 -15.92 0.91
C ARG A 251 6.83 -16.03 0.08
N ARG A 252 7.76 -15.10 0.27
CA ARG A 252 9.10 -15.12 -0.35
C ARG A 252 9.90 -16.36 0.04
N ASP A 253 9.86 -16.73 1.31
CA ASP A 253 10.59 -17.89 1.83
C ASP A 253 9.90 -19.23 1.50
N GLY A 254 8.78 -19.21 0.75
CA GLY A 254 8.01 -20.41 0.38
C GLY A 254 7.28 -21.08 1.54
N ARG A 255 7.00 -20.34 2.62
CA ARG A 255 6.39 -20.86 3.85
C ARG A 255 4.88 -20.64 3.84
N SER A 256 4.15 -21.51 3.15
CA SER A 256 2.67 -21.45 3.00
C SER A 256 1.95 -21.26 4.33
N ASP A 257 2.20 -22.13 5.30
CA ASP A 257 1.44 -22.16 6.57
C ASP A 257 1.60 -20.86 7.37
N LYS A 258 2.78 -20.21 7.25
CA LYS A 258 3.04 -18.92 7.90
C LYS A 258 2.44 -17.74 7.13
N THR A 259 2.25 -17.90 5.83
CA THR A 259 1.61 -16.91 4.97
C THR A 259 0.12 -16.85 5.31
N ASP A 260 -0.51 -18.01 5.52
CA ASP A 260 -1.91 -18.16 5.93
C ASP A 260 -2.17 -17.47 7.27
N ASN A 261 -1.31 -17.70 8.28
CA ASN A 261 -1.44 -17.09 9.60
C ASN A 261 -1.40 -15.56 9.60
N ASN A 262 -0.56 -14.95 8.76
CA ASN A 262 -0.49 -13.49 8.65
C ASN A 262 -1.76 -12.90 7.99
N LEU A 263 -2.32 -13.60 7.00
CA LEU A 263 -3.60 -13.22 6.40
C LEU A 263 -4.76 -13.36 7.39
N THR A 264 -4.83 -14.47 8.12
CA THR A 264 -5.85 -14.70 9.15
C THR A 264 -5.76 -13.65 10.26
N SER A 265 -4.54 -13.31 10.67
CA SER A 265 -4.28 -12.24 11.64
C SER A 265 -4.79 -10.87 11.15
N LEU A 266 -4.53 -10.52 9.89
CA LEU A 266 -5.07 -9.31 9.26
C LEU A 266 -6.60 -9.35 9.16
N ALA A 267 -7.18 -10.52 8.89
CA ALA A 267 -8.62 -10.69 8.82
C ALA A 267 -9.29 -10.43 10.18
N HIS A 268 -8.70 -10.94 11.26
CA HIS A 268 -9.15 -10.64 12.63
C HIS A 268 -8.94 -9.17 13.00
N LEU A 269 -7.87 -8.54 12.51
CA LEU A 269 -7.61 -7.12 12.74
C LEU A 269 -8.68 -6.21 12.11
N PHE A 270 -9.27 -6.63 10.98
CA PHE A 270 -10.32 -5.90 10.25
C PHE A 270 -11.70 -6.57 10.31
N ASN A 271 -11.91 -7.38 11.35
CA ASN A 271 -13.04 -8.30 11.51
C ASN A 271 -14.39 -7.69 11.10
N ASP A 272 -14.75 -6.56 11.70
CA ASP A 272 -16.08 -5.97 11.57
C ASP A 272 -16.32 -5.43 10.15
N SER A 273 -15.30 -4.80 9.56
CA SER A 273 -15.33 -4.29 8.18
C SER A 273 -15.47 -5.42 7.15
N LEU A 274 -14.75 -6.52 7.34
CA LEU A 274 -14.79 -7.67 6.43
C LEU A 274 -16.11 -8.45 6.53
N GLN A 275 -16.64 -8.66 7.74
CA GLN A 275 -17.95 -9.31 7.94
C GLN A 275 -19.09 -8.54 7.27
N GLN A 276 -19.02 -7.21 7.23
CA GLN A 276 -20.07 -6.38 6.64
C GLN A 276 -19.99 -6.35 5.10
N ARG A 277 -18.79 -6.24 4.53
CA ARG A 277 -18.60 -5.97 3.09
C ARG A 277 -18.21 -7.17 2.24
N ALA A 278 -17.69 -8.23 2.84
CA ALA A 278 -17.12 -9.37 2.13
C ALA A 278 -17.51 -10.71 2.75
N LYS A 279 -18.80 -10.88 3.12
CA LYS A 279 -19.33 -12.10 3.77
C LYS A 279 -18.87 -13.40 3.11
N ASP A 280 -18.90 -13.45 1.78
CA ASP A 280 -18.56 -14.64 1.01
C ASP A 280 -17.06 -14.94 0.98
N LYS A 281 -16.20 -13.93 1.21
CA LYS A 281 -14.74 -14.08 1.27
C LYS A 281 -14.21 -14.21 2.68
N TYR A 282 -14.97 -13.69 3.64
CA TYR A 282 -14.60 -13.62 5.05
C TYR A 282 -14.32 -14.99 5.66
N ALA A 283 -15.11 -16.01 5.31
CA ALA A 283 -14.84 -17.39 5.73
C ALA A 283 -13.47 -17.90 5.25
N PHE A 284 -13.08 -17.61 4.00
CA PHE A 284 -11.77 -18.00 3.49
C PHE A 284 -10.63 -17.25 4.19
N PHE A 285 -10.82 -15.96 4.49
CA PHE A 285 -9.85 -15.18 5.27
C PHE A 285 -9.65 -15.71 6.69
N LEU A 286 -10.74 -16.13 7.36
CA LEU A 286 -10.69 -16.70 8.72
C LEU A 286 -9.97 -18.05 8.79
N HIS A 287 -10.08 -18.85 7.74
CA HIS A 287 -9.49 -20.18 7.71
C HIS A 287 -8.11 -20.22 7.01
N GLY A 288 -7.60 -19.07 6.57
CA GLY A 288 -6.34 -19.01 5.83
C GLY A 288 -6.39 -19.77 4.49
N ASP A 289 -7.57 -19.93 3.89
CA ASP A 289 -7.75 -20.70 2.64
C ASP A 289 -7.30 -19.87 1.44
N ILE A 290 -5.99 -19.77 1.23
CA ILE A 290 -5.40 -19.05 0.10
C ILE A 290 -5.90 -19.59 -1.26
N PRO A 291 -5.95 -20.92 -1.52
CA PRO A 291 -6.53 -21.43 -2.77
C PRO A 291 -7.96 -20.97 -2.99
N GLY A 292 -8.82 -21.04 -1.97
CA GLY A 292 -10.19 -20.53 -2.01
C GLY A 292 -10.26 -19.03 -2.29
N LEU A 293 -9.41 -18.23 -1.64
CA LEU A 293 -9.30 -16.78 -1.88
C LEU A 293 -8.82 -16.44 -3.29
N MET A 294 -7.85 -17.18 -3.81
CA MET A 294 -7.32 -16.99 -5.17
C MET A 294 -8.40 -17.33 -6.19
N GLN A 295 -9.17 -18.40 -5.97
CA GLN A 295 -10.29 -18.78 -6.85
C GLN A 295 -11.43 -17.74 -6.79
N ALA A 296 -11.82 -17.30 -5.59
CA ALA A 296 -12.84 -16.26 -5.38
C ALA A 296 -12.41 -14.88 -5.89
N GLY A 297 -11.11 -14.62 -5.97
CA GLY A 297 -10.51 -13.36 -6.43
C GLY A 297 -10.03 -13.37 -7.87
N ALA A 298 -10.33 -14.39 -8.67
CA ALA A 298 -9.85 -14.55 -10.04
C ALA A 298 -8.31 -14.40 -10.19
N GLY A 299 -7.56 -14.96 -9.23
CA GLY A 299 -6.11 -14.93 -9.21
C GLY A 299 -5.48 -13.66 -8.66
N ARG A 300 -6.27 -12.72 -8.11
CA ARG A 300 -5.74 -11.54 -7.40
C ARG A 300 -5.05 -11.91 -6.10
N ASP A 301 -4.00 -11.14 -5.77
CA ASP A 301 -3.23 -11.25 -4.54
C ASP A 301 -4.14 -11.26 -3.28
N PRO A 302 -4.09 -12.29 -2.41
CA PRO A 302 -4.96 -12.40 -1.24
C PRO A 302 -4.86 -11.22 -0.28
N LEU A 303 -3.65 -10.65 -0.13
CA LEU A 303 -3.44 -9.49 0.72
C LEU A 303 -4.12 -8.24 0.12
N ALA A 304 -4.02 -8.02 -1.18
CA ALA A 304 -4.76 -6.97 -1.87
C ALA A 304 -6.29 -7.12 -1.72
N GLN A 305 -6.80 -8.36 -1.74
CA GLN A 305 -8.23 -8.63 -1.55
C GLN A 305 -8.76 -8.25 -0.16
N ILE A 306 -7.93 -8.35 0.90
CA ILE A 306 -8.29 -7.86 2.25
C ILE A 306 -8.55 -6.35 2.18
N PHE A 307 -7.63 -5.59 1.60
CA PHE A 307 -7.75 -4.13 1.52
C PHE A 307 -8.85 -3.65 0.59
N ASP A 308 -9.10 -4.35 -0.52
CA ASP A 308 -10.25 -4.08 -1.41
C ASP A 308 -11.60 -4.27 -0.69
N SER A 309 -11.63 -5.07 0.38
CA SER A 309 -12.84 -5.36 1.16
C SER A 309 -13.10 -4.34 2.29
N LEU A 310 -12.16 -3.42 2.55
CA LEU A 310 -12.31 -2.39 3.57
C LEU A 310 -13.10 -1.16 3.06
N PRO A 311 -13.78 -0.41 3.95
CA PRO A 311 -14.21 0.96 3.68
C PRO A 311 -13.10 1.83 3.09
N GLN A 312 -13.42 2.68 2.11
CA GLN A 312 -12.41 3.46 1.36
C GLN A 312 -11.55 4.34 2.27
N GLU A 313 -12.18 5.08 3.20
CA GLU A 313 -11.47 5.93 4.17
C GLU A 313 -10.53 5.10 5.06
N GLU A 314 -11.01 3.94 5.51
CA GLU A 314 -10.25 3.02 6.36
C GLU A 314 -9.05 2.45 5.61
N ARG A 315 -9.27 1.96 4.39
CA ARG A 315 -8.26 1.46 3.46
C ARG A 315 -7.17 2.51 3.26
N GLN A 316 -7.53 3.74 2.89
CA GLN A 316 -6.57 4.81 2.62
C GLN A 316 -5.71 5.10 3.85
N LYS A 317 -6.33 5.21 5.03
CA LYS A 317 -5.61 5.48 6.29
C LYS A 317 -4.61 4.38 6.63
N VAL A 318 -5.01 3.12 6.52
CA VAL A 318 -4.13 1.97 6.82
C VAL A 318 -3.00 1.90 5.80
N LEU A 319 -3.31 1.95 4.51
CA LEU A 319 -2.31 1.83 3.44
C LEU A 319 -1.28 2.98 3.50
N LEU A 320 -1.71 4.21 3.74
CA LEU A 320 -0.79 5.34 3.90
C LEU A 320 0.13 5.15 5.12
N THR A 321 -0.41 4.68 6.24
CA THR A 321 0.41 4.44 7.45
C THR A 321 1.44 3.34 7.22
N VAL A 322 1.02 2.22 6.62
CA VAL A 322 1.92 1.10 6.28
C VAL A 322 2.98 1.55 5.27
N HIS A 323 2.59 2.36 4.28
CA HIS A 323 3.53 2.91 3.31
C HIS A 323 4.58 3.82 3.98
N ASN A 324 4.16 4.77 4.82
CA ASN A 324 5.07 5.67 5.52
C ASN A 324 6.02 4.90 6.45
N GLN A 325 5.49 3.93 7.20
CA GLN A 325 6.32 3.05 8.04
C GLN A 325 7.33 2.27 7.19
N ALA A 326 6.92 1.74 6.03
CA ALA A 326 7.83 1.06 5.11
C ALA A 326 8.91 2.00 4.56
N GLN A 327 8.61 3.27 4.33
CA GLN A 327 9.61 4.26 3.92
C GLN A 327 10.61 4.59 5.05
N GLU A 328 10.13 4.73 6.28
CA GLU A 328 10.95 4.98 7.47
C GLU A 328 11.88 3.81 7.77
N GLU A 329 11.36 2.59 7.72
CA GLU A 329 12.14 1.35 7.94
C GLU A 329 12.92 0.89 6.70
N GLN A 330 12.79 1.57 5.57
CA GLN A 330 13.39 1.19 4.29
C GLN A 330 13.01 -0.24 3.86
N ASN A 331 11.76 -0.64 4.13
CA ASN A 331 11.24 -1.96 3.81
C ASN A 331 10.78 -2.05 2.35
N LEU A 332 11.74 -2.39 1.50
CA LEU A 332 11.54 -2.43 0.05
C LEU A 332 10.54 -3.49 -0.40
N ASP A 333 10.39 -4.59 0.34
CA ASP A 333 9.44 -5.67 -0.03
C ASP A 333 8.00 -5.12 0.05
N ILE A 334 7.68 -4.33 1.07
CA ILE A 334 6.37 -3.67 1.23
C ILE A 334 6.17 -2.57 0.20
N LEU A 335 7.18 -1.70 0.01
CA LEU A 335 7.09 -0.63 -0.99
C LEU A 335 6.86 -1.24 -2.39
N TYR A 336 7.65 -2.25 -2.77
CA TYR A 336 7.45 -2.97 -4.01
C TYR A 336 6.03 -3.56 -4.13
N TRP A 337 5.52 -4.21 -3.09
CA TRP A 337 4.15 -4.74 -3.08
C TRP A 337 3.10 -3.64 -3.35
N PHE A 338 3.22 -2.48 -2.70
CA PHE A 338 2.32 -1.35 -2.93
C PHE A 338 2.27 -0.88 -4.38
N HIS A 339 3.45 -0.77 -5.01
CA HIS A 339 3.57 -0.25 -6.37
C HIS A 339 3.26 -1.28 -7.45
N THR A 340 3.20 -2.57 -7.10
CA THR A 340 2.84 -3.66 -8.02
C THR A 340 1.38 -4.06 -7.99
N THR A 341 0.66 -3.70 -6.94
CA THR A 341 -0.74 -4.08 -6.73
C THR A 341 -1.73 -2.96 -7.03
N GLU A 342 -1.25 -1.79 -7.48
CA GLU A 342 -2.07 -0.60 -7.75
C GLU A 342 -2.92 -0.15 -6.53
N LEU A 343 -2.61 -0.65 -5.33
CA LEU A 343 -3.41 -0.42 -4.13
C LEU A 343 -3.41 1.03 -3.68
N LEU A 344 -2.38 1.78 -4.08
CA LEU A 344 -2.21 3.22 -3.84
C LEU A 344 -2.92 4.11 -4.86
N ASN A 345 -3.65 3.58 -5.85
CA ASN A 345 -4.45 4.41 -6.75
C ASN A 345 -5.45 5.26 -5.93
N GLY A 346 -5.22 6.57 -5.85
CA GLY A 346 -6.02 7.50 -5.04
C GLY A 346 -5.54 7.70 -3.59
N VAL A 347 -4.38 7.18 -3.21
CA VAL A 347 -3.66 7.56 -1.97
C VAL A 347 -2.65 8.66 -2.35
N ALA A 348 -2.64 9.76 -1.60
CA ALA A 348 -1.83 10.94 -1.94
C ALA A 348 -0.33 10.62 -1.96
N ASP A 349 0.27 10.88 -3.12
CA ASP A 349 1.69 11.01 -3.48
C ASP A 349 2.69 10.16 -2.66
N PRO A 350 2.77 8.84 -2.90
CA PRO A 350 3.95 8.10 -2.48
C PRO A 350 5.14 8.68 -3.23
N ASP A 351 6.19 9.13 -2.54
CA ASP A 351 7.44 9.63 -3.13
C ASP A 351 8.16 8.54 -3.95
N ILE A 352 7.62 8.22 -5.14
CA ILE A 352 8.08 7.15 -6.03
C ILE A 352 9.51 7.45 -6.45
N PHE A 353 9.83 8.72 -6.70
CA PHE A 353 11.17 9.15 -7.08
C PHE A 353 12.18 8.91 -5.95
N GLY A 354 11.88 9.35 -4.73
CA GLY A 354 12.73 9.11 -3.57
C GLY A 354 12.89 7.63 -3.23
N ASN A 355 11.83 6.84 -3.37
CA ASN A 355 11.88 5.38 -3.20
C ASN A 355 12.78 4.72 -4.26
N LEU A 356 12.65 5.11 -5.52
CA LEU A 356 13.51 4.62 -6.60
C LEU A 356 14.98 4.98 -6.35
N LEU A 357 15.27 6.23 -5.97
CA LEU A 357 16.63 6.68 -5.71
C LEU A 357 17.27 5.86 -4.58
N LYS A 358 16.54 5.63 -3.48
CA LYS A 358 16.99 4.78 -2.37
C LYS A 358 17.25 3.34 -2.81
N CYS A 359 16.35 2.74 -3.60
CA CYS A 359 16.56 1.39 -4.13
C CYS A 359 17.85 1.29 -4.94
N VAL A 360 18.12 2.27 -5.81
CA VAL A 360 19.38 2.31 -6.58
C VAL A 360 20.59 2.47 -5.67
N GLU A 361 20.51 3.33 -4.64
CA GLU A 361 21.59 3.53 -3.67
C GLU A 361 21.95 2.26 -2.88
N GLN A 362 20.96 1.40 -2.63
CA GLN A 362 21.13 0.11 -1.94
C GLN A 362 21.66 -1.01 -2.85
N LEU A 363 21.62 -0.85 -4.17
CA LEU A 363 22.24 -1.82 -5.09
C LEU A 363 23.74 -1.95 -4.79
N GLY A 364 24.17 -3.22 -4.72
CA GLY A 364 25.55 -3.59 -4.40
C GLY A 364 25.94 -3.47 -2.92
N GLN A 365 25.01 -3.14 -2.01
CA GLN A 365 25.27 -3.10 -0.56
C GLN A 365 24.98 -4.43 0.16
N ASP A 366 24.08 -5.25 -0.39
CA ASP A 366 23.68 -6.55 0.18
C ASP A 366 24.34 -7.71 -0.57
N ASP A 367 24.90 -8.68 0.16
CA ASP A 367 25.52 -9.88 -0.41
C ASP A 367 24.45 -10.92 -0.85
N ASP A 368 23.19 -10.77 -0.44
CA ASP A 368 22.10 -11.64 -0.88
C ASP A 368 21.72 -11.35 -2.34
N TYR A 369 22.11 -12.27 -3.23
CA TYR A 369 21.77 -12.25 -4.65
C TYR A 369 20.26 -12.09 -4.90
N ASN A 370 19.41 -12.76 -4.12
CA ASN A 370 17.95 -12.67 -4.29
C ASN A 370 17.42 -11.30 -3.87
N ALA A 371 18.01 -10.69 -2.84
CA ALA A 371 17.68 -9.33 -2.43
C ALA A 371 18.07 -8.33 -3.53
N GLN A 372 19.25 -8.49 -4.13
CA GLN A 372 19.67 -7.65 -5.26
C GLN A 372 18.75 -7.78 -6.48
N GLN A 373 18.33 -9.00 -6.86
CA GLN A 373 17.42 -9.19 -7.99
C GLN A 373 16.04 -8.56 -7.76
N ARG A 374 15.53 -8.60 -6.52
CA ARG A 374 14.28 -7.92 -6.16
C ARG A 374 14.42 -6.41 -6.22
N LEU A 375 15.51 -5.88 -5.67
CA LEU A 375 15.88 -4.47 -5.76
C LEU A 375 15.91 -3.98 -7.21
N LYS A 376 16.57 -4.73 -8.10
CA LYS A 376 16.58 -4.44 -9.55
C LYS A 376 15.18 -4.45 -10.14
N SER A 377 14.40 -5.49 -9.86
CA SER A 377 13.01 -5.61 -10.33
C SER A 377 12.13 -4.44 -9.83
N ALA A 378 12.35 -3.98 -8.60
CA ALA A 378 11.66 -2.83 -8.04
C ALA A 378 12.05 -1.54 -8.76
N CYS A 379 13.34 -1.29 -8.97
CA CYS A 379 13.83 -0.16 -9.74
C CYS A 379 13.21 -0.13 -11.15
N GLU A 380 13.19 -1.25 -11.87
CA GLU A 380 12.61 -1.32 -13.21
C GLU A 380 11.12 -0.97 -13.24
N ARG A 381 10.37 -1.37 -12.22
CA ARG A 381 8.95 -1.01 -12.11
C ARG A 381 8.76 0.45 -11.76
N TYR A 382 9.53 0.99 -10.84
CA TYR A 382 9.47 2.41 -10.49
C TYR A 382 9.79 3.32 -11.68
N ILE A 383 10.79 2.97 -12.48
CA ILE A 383 11.13 3.69 -13.72
C ILE A 383 9.94 3.72 -14.69
N LYS A 384 9.13 2.65 -14.74
CA LYS A 384 7.93 2.59 -15.59
C LYS A 384 6.79 3.47 -15.06
N LEU A 385 6.69 3.65 -13.74
CA LEU A 385 5.61 4.39 -13.07
C LEU A 385 5.80 5.91 -13.11
N LEU A 386 7.03 6.41 -12.93
CA LEU A 386 7.34 7.85 -12.96
C LEU A 386 7.12 8.43 -14.34
N ALA A 387 6.65 9.66 -14.55
CA ALA A 387 6.64 10.32 -15.86
C ALA A 387 8.07 10.68 -16.35
N PRO A 388 8.32 10.89 -17.66
CA PRO A 388 9.66 11.22 -18.17
C PRO A 388 10.29 12.45 -17.48
N GLU A 389 9.47 13.46 -17.19
CA GLU A 389 9.89 14.68 -16.52
C GLU A 389 10.37 14.40 -15.08
N GLU A 390 9.69 13.49 -14.38
CA GLU A 390 10.05 13.09 -13.02
C GLU A 390 11.37 12.30 -12.98
N LEU A 391 11.71 11.55 -14.03
CA LEU A 391 13.02 10.88 -14.13
C LEU A 391 14.18 11.87 -14.16
N THR A 392 13.96 13.07 -14.71
CA THR A 392 14.95 14.16 -14.76
C THR A 392 14.93 15.07 -13.53
N ALA A 393 14.05 14.80 -12.57
CA ALA A 393 13.93 15.58 -11.34
C ALA A 393 15.29 15.70 -10.63
N GLN A 394 15.43 16.78 -9.85
CA GLN A 394 16.66 17.10 -9.12
C GLN A 394 17.91 17.07 -10.02
N ASN A 395 17.77 17.60 -11.24
CA ASN A 395 18.86 17.70 -12.23
C ASN A 395 19.47 16.34 -12.62
N GLY A 396 18.64 15.31 -12.75
CA GLY A 396 19.06 13.98 -13.20
C GLY A 396 19.85 13.15 -12.18
N ILE A 397 19.68 13.41 -10.88
CA ILE A 397 20.37 12.67 -9.80
C ILE A 397 20.22 11.15 -9.93
N LEU A 398 19.07 10.67 -10.42
CA LEU A 398 18.84 9.25 -10.63
C LEU A 398 19.81 8.63 -11.66
N LEU A 399 19.99 9.29 -12.82
CA LEU A 399 20.96 8.86 -13.84
C LEU A 399 22.37 8.84 -13.25
N LYS A 400 22.73 9.90 -12.51
CA LYS A 400 24.02 10.00 -11.82
C LYS A 400 24.26 8.78 -10.93
N THR A 401 23.32 8.45 -10.06
CA THR A 401 23.43 7.34 -9.11
C THR A 401 23.51 5.99 -9.82
N VAL A 402 22.68 5.76 -10.85
CA VAL A 402 22.71 4.51 -11.64
C VAL A 402 24.07 4.30 -12.33
N VAL A 403 24.65 5.36 -12.90
CA VAL A 403 26.00 5.31 -13.52
C VAL A 403 27.07 5.03 -12.47
N GLU A 404 27.02 5.67 -11.30
CA GLU A 404 27.98 5.47 -10.21
C GLU A 404 27.91 4.04 -9.63
N LYS A 405 26.71 3.45 -9.62
CA LYS A 405 26.48 2.04 -9.27
C LYS A 405 26.83 1.05 -10.36
N ARG A 406 27.16 1.52 -11.58
CA ARG A 406 27.44 0.70 -12.76
C ARG A 406 26.31 -0.28 -13.11
N GLU A 407 25.07 0.11 -12.83
CA GLU A 407 23.89 -0.71 -13.10
C GLU A 407 23.43 -0.53 -14.55
N THR A 408 24.08 -1.27 -15.45
CA THR A 408 23.95 -1.12 -16.92
C THR A 408 22.54 -1.39 -17.45
N ASP A 409 21.81 -2.35 -16.88
CA ASP A 409 20.43 -2.64 -17.30
C ASP A 409 19.47 -1.53 -16.87
N LEU A 410 19.63 -0.98 -15.65
CA LEU A 410 18.86 0.18 -15.21
C LEU A 410 19.20 1.42 -16.03
N LEU A 411 20.48 1.62 -16.38
CA LEU A 411 20.91 2.71 -17.25
C LEU A 411 20.25 2.61 -18.63
N ARG A 412 20.23 1.41 -19.22
CA ARG A 412 19.53 1.15 -20.49
C ARG A 412 18.06 1.53 -20.38
N ASN A 413 17.38 1.09 -19.32
CA ASN A 413 15.96 1.38 -19.10
C ASN A 413 15.72 2.90 -18.98
N LEU A 414 16.56 3.62 -18.21
CA LEU A 414 16.46 5.08 -18.07
C LEU A 414 16.61 5.82 -19.40
N ILE A 415 17.60 5.43 -20.21
CA ILE A 415 17.89 6.05 -21.51
C ILE A 415 16.78 5.75 -22.53
N GLN A 416 16.21 4.55 -22.51
CA GLN A 416 15.08 4.20 -23.37
C GLN A 416 13.81 4.96 -22.99
N ARG A 417 13.63 5.26 -21.70
CA ARG A 417 12.42 5.93 -21.19
C ARG A 417 12.45 7.44 -21.40
N ASN A 418 13.63 8.06 -21.37
CA ASN A 418 13.76 9.50 -21.49
C ASN A 418 14.97 9.88 -22.34
N ALA A 419 14.76 10.75 -23.33
CA ALA A 419 15.81 11.28 -24.20
C ALA A 419 16.36 12.62 -23.72
N ASP A 420 15.63 13.34 -22.85
CA ASP A 420 15.91 14.73 -22.48
C ASP A 420 16.71 14.84 -21.18
N TRP A 421 17.77 14.03 -21.04
CA TRP A 421 18.66 14.13 -19.87
C TRP A 421 19.50 15.41 -19.90
N PRO A 422 19.82 16.03 -18.74
CA PRO A 422 20.60 17.27 -18.69
C PRO A 422 21.98 17.11 -19.34
N HIS A 423 22.25 17.87 -20.41
CA HIS A 423 23.48 17.78 -21.19
C HIS A 423 24.77 17.83 -20.33
N PRO A 424 24.96 18.81 -19.41
CA PRO A 424 26.18 18.87 -18.60
C PRO A 424 26.42 17.60 -17.76
N LEU A 425 25.33 16.98 -17.27
CA LEU A 425 25.42 15.74 -16.51
C LEU A 425 25.83 14.58 -17.40
N VAL A 426 25.19 14.42 -18.57
CA VAL A 426 25.50 13.33 -19.51
C VAL A 426 26.94 13.43 -20.02
N GLU A 427 27.38 14.63 -20.41
CA GLU A 427 28.75 14.87 -20.85
C GLU A 427 29.78 14.54 -19.75
N GLN A 428 29.50 14.95 -18.51
CA GLN A 428 30.33 14.59 -17.36
C GLN A 428 30.40 13.08 -17.17
N LYS A 429 29.26 12.37 -17.22
CA LYS A 429 29.23 10.91 -17.04
C LYS A 429 29.87 10.14 -18.19
N MET A 430 29.78 10.64 -19.42
CA MET A 430 30.53 10.10 -20.56
C MET A 430 32.03 10.28 -20.36
N THR A 431 32.46 11.43 -19.84
CA THR A 431 33.87 11.72 -19.51
C THR A 431 34.39 10.80 -18.41
N ASP A 432 33.63 10.62 -17.33
CA ASP A 432 33.94 9.70 -16.24
C ASP A 432 34.09 8.26 -16.74
N ALA A 433 33.20 7.81 -17.63
CA ALA A 433 33.25 6.47 -18.22
C ALA A 433 34.52 6.26 -19.09
N VAL A 434 34.92 7.27 -19.88
CA VAL A 434 36.16 7.22 -20.67
C VAL A 434 37.38 7.11 -19.77
N TYR A 435 37.47 7.94 -18.73
CA TYR A 435 38.59 7.91 -17.77
C TYR A 435 38.68 6.56 -17.05
N ALA A 436 37.54 6.02 -16.62
CA ALA A 436 37.45 4.71 -15.97
C ALA A 436 37.70 3.53 -16.92
N GLY A 437 37.66 3.74 -18.24
CA GLY A 437 37.76 2.67 -19.25
C GLY A 437 36.49 1.82 -19.38
N ASP A 438 35.35 2.35 -18.92
CA ASP A 438 34.04 1.67 -18.93
C ASP A 438 33.31 1.93 -20.27
N GLY A 439 33.71 1.16 -21.28
CA GLY A 439 33.13 1.26 -22.61
C GLY A 439 31.64 0.92 -22.68
N THR A 440 31.14 0.09 -21.75
CA THR A 440 29.71 -0.31 -21.71
C THR A 440 28.83 0.87 -21.31
N ILE A 441 29.19 1.59 -20.24
CA ILE A 441 28.46 2.79 -19.80
C ILE A 441 28.54 3.87 -20.90
N LEU A 442 29.72 4.08 -21.49
CA LEU A 442 29.89 5.04 -22.58
C LEU A 442 28.97 4.71 -23.76
N ASN A 443 28.91 3.45 -24.19
CA ASN A 443 28.05 3.01 -25.29
C ASN A 443 26.58 3.24 -24.96
N LEU A 444 26.14 2.90 -23.74
CA LEU A 444 24.75 3.13 -23.31
C LEU A 444 24.38 4.62 -23.34
N LEU A 445 25.20 5.51 -22.76
CA LEU A 445 24.95 6.95 -22.79
C LEU A 445 24.87 7.51 -24.22
N CYS A 446 25.66 6.96 -25.16
CA CYS A 446 25.61 7.34 -26.57
C CYS A 446 24.36 6.85 -27.32
N GLN A 447 23.54 5.96 -26.74
CA GLN A 447 22.29 5.52 -27.38
C GLN A 447 21.24 6.63 -27.46
N MET A 448 21.40 7.70 -26.70
CA MET A 448 20.56 8.90 -26.79
C MET A 448 20.66 9.63 -28.14
N LYS A 449 21.75 9.40 -28.90
CA LYS A 449 21.99 9.95 -30.24
C LYS A 449 21.83 11.48 -30.35
N GLN A 450 22.30 12.23 -29.36
CA GLN A 450 22.29 13.70 -29.40
C GLN A 450 23.46 14.24 -30.24
N ASP A 451 23.26 15.30 -31.03
CA ASP A 451 24.25 15.81 -31.98
C ASP A 451 25.61 16.16 -31.35
N TRP A 452 25.60 16.74 -30.14
CA TRP A 452 26.83 17.09 -29.43
C TRP A 452 27.66 15.87 -29.04
N GLN A 453 27.03 14.68 -28.88
CA GLN A 453 27.74 13.45 -28.56
C GLN A 453 28.69 13.05 -29.69
N ILE A 454 28.37 13.37 -30.95
CA ILE A 454 29.25 13.11 -32.10
C ILE A 454 30.56 13.90 -31.93
N ALA A 455 30.48 15.18 -31.54
CA ALA A 455 31.66 16.00 -31.28
C ALA A 455 32.48 15.46 -30.09
N PHE A 456 31.79 15.00 -29.03
CA PHE A 456 32.44 14.38 -27.88
C PHE A 456 33.19 13.08 -28.25
N ILE A 457 32.54 12.17 -28.99
CA ILE A 457 33.08 10.86 -29.40
C ILE A 457 34.35 11.03 -30.25
N LYS A 458 34.43 12.07 -31.08
CA LYS A 458 35.64 12.40 -31.85
C LYS A 458 36.84 12.70 -30.96
N ASN A 459 36.60 13.38 -29.83
CA ASN A 459 37.64 13.75 -28.89
C ASN A 459 38.04 12.61 -27.94
N CYS A 460 37.20 11.58 -27.77
CA CYS A 460 37.47 10.45 -26.87
C CYS A 460 38.80 9.74 -27.14
N GLY A 461 39.24 9.61 -28.40
CA GLY A 461 40.50 8.96 -28.76
C GLY A 461 41.76 9.66 -28.19
N ASN A 462 41.63 10.96 -27.87
CA ASN A 462 42.69 11.78 -27.30
C ASN A 462 42.64 11.87 -25.77
N MET A 463 41.58 11.34 -25.14
CA MET A 463 41.42 11.39 -23.69
C MET A 463 42.27 10.31 -23.00
N PRO A 464 42.87 10.60 -21.83
CA PRO A 464 43.46 9.58 -20.98
C PRO A 464 42.40 8.54 -20.57
N SER A 465 42.74 7.25 -20.59
CA SER A 465 41.82 6.19 -20.17
C SER A 465 42.60 5.05 -19.50
N ALA A 466 42.04 4.50 -18.42
CA ALA A 466 42.58 3.31 -17.76
C ALA A 466 42.59 2.07 -18.66
N ASN A 467 41.67 1.97 -19.63
CA ASN A 467 41.60 0.87 -20.59
C ASN A 467 41.36 1.40 -22.02
N LYS A 468 42.41 2.04 -22.56
CA LYS A 468 42.36 2.73 -23.86
C LYS A 468 41.87 1.84 -25.02
N ARG A 469 42.31 0.57 -25.08
CA ARG A 469 41.90 -0.36 -26.15
C ARG A 469 40.40 -0.65 -26.14
N ASN A 470 39.81 -0.83 -24.96
CA ASN A 470 38.38 -1.07 -24.81
C ASN A 470 37.57 0.15 -25.28
N ILE A 471 37.98 1.34 -24.84
CA ILE A 471 37.35 2.60 -25.27
C ILE A 471 37.47 2.81 -26.78
N GLU A 472 38.62 2.55 -27.40
CA GLU A 472 38.80 2.68 -28.86
C GLU A 472 37.88 1.71 -29.64
N SER A 473 37.72 0.48 -29.15
CA SER A 473 36.80 -0.50 -29.73
C SER A 473 35.34 -0.04 -29.62
N GLU A 474 34.91 0.42 -28.44
CA GLU A 474 33.55 0.91 -28.21
C GLU A 474 33.26 2.21 -28.96
N VAL A 475 34.20 3.16 -29.01
CA VAL A 475 34.09 4.36 -29.84
C VAL A 475 33.87 3.99 -31.31
N SER A 476 34.56 2.96 -31.82
CA SER A 476 34.37 2.48 -33.19
C SER A 476 33.00 1.81 -33.40
N SER A 477 32.43 1.20 -32.36
CA SER A 477 31.07 0.63 -32.35
C SER A 477 30.00 1.73 -32.32
N ILE A 478 30.17 2.70 -31.42
CA ILE A 478 29.30 3.87 -31.28
C ILE A 478 29.29 4.67 -32.58
N LYS A 479 30.46 5.00 -33.15
CA LYS A 479 30.51 5.70 -34.44
C LYS A 479 29.70 4.97 -35.52
N ARG A 480 29.76 3.64 -35.58
CA ARG A 480 28.94 2.83 -36.49
C ARG A 480 27.44 2.93 -36.20
N SER A 481 27.02 3.03 -34.94
CA SER A 481 25.59 3.17 -34.59
C SER A 481 24.99 4.52 -35.02
N PHE A 482 25.80 5.58 -35.09
CA PHE A 482 25.43 6.87 -35.68
C PHE A 482 25.37 6.86 -37.22
N MET A 483 25.96 5.83 -37.86
CA MET A 483 25.97 5.70 -39.33
C MET A 483 24.68 5.05 -39.86
N GLU A 484 23.92 4.33 -39.04
CA GLU A 484 22.66 3.68 -39.45
C GLU A 484 22.81 2.77 -40.69
N ASP A 485 22.17 3.10 -41.81
CA ASP A 485 22.24 2.38 -43.09
C ASP A 485 23.41 2.82 -43.99
N TRP A 486 24.25 3.74 -43.49
CA TRP A 486 25.47 4.18 -44.13
C TRP A 486 26.67 3.31 -43.74
N SER A 487 27.58 3.11 -44.70
CA SER A 487 28.81 2.36 -44.55
C SER A 487 29.98 3.15 -45.14
N ALA A 488 30.87 3.64 -44.29
CA ALA A 488 32.10 4.28 -44.72
C ALA A 488 33.13 3.21 -45.11
N ARG A 489 33.60 3.23 -46.36
CA ARG A 489 34.61 2.28 -46.87
C ARG A 489 36.02 2.72 -46.56
N ASN A 490 36.27 4.03 -46.71
CA ASN A 490 37.53 4.70 -46.41
C ASN A 490 37.25 6.20 -46.27
N LYS A 491 38.29 7.00 -46.02
CA LYS A 491 38.15 8.45 -45.83
C LYS A 491 37.60 9.22 -47.03
N ASN A 492 37.58 8.64 -48.22
CA ASN A 492 37.08 9.27 -49.45
C ASN A 492 35.68 8.78 -49.83
N GLU A 493 35.25 7.64 -49.27
CA GLU A 493 34.14 6.86 -49.81
C GLU A 493 33.17 6.43 -48.72
N ILE A 494 31.90 6.74 -48.93
CA ILE A 494 30.79 6.28 -48.10
C ILE A 494 29.69 5.75 -49.01
N SER A 495 29.00 4.72 -48.55
CA SER A 495 27.91 4.11 -49.29
C SER A 495 26.66 3.95 -48.44
N ARG A 496 25.51 3.96 -49.09
CA ARG A 496 24.21 3.62 -48.52
C ARG A 496 23.55 2.60 -49.42
N SER A 497 22.85 1.63 -48.86
CA SER A 497 22.09 0.66 -49.64
C SER A 497 20.63 0.67 -49.23
N ILE A 498 19.76 0.88 -50.21
CA ILE A 498 18.31 0.91 -50.05
C ILE A 498 17.75 -0.33 -50.74
N ARG A 499 16.88 -1.06 -50.05
CA ARG A 499 16.14 -2.19 -50.63
C ARG A 499 14.72 -1.77 -50.91
N VAL A 500 14.27 -1.97 -52.15
CA VAL A 500 12.89 -1.76 -52.60
C VAL A 500 12.45 -3.05 -53.28
N ASP A 501 11.56 -3.80 -52.63
CA ASP A 501 11.10 -5.13 -53.07
C ASP A 501 12.26 -6.09 -53.40
N SER A 502 12.37 -6.51 -54.67
CA SER A 502 13.41 -7.40 -55.19
C SER A 502 14.63 -6.65 -55.74
N VAL A 503 14.74 -5.33 -55.50
CA VAL A 503 15.80 -4.47 -56.03
C VAL A 503 16.61 -3.87 -54.88
N THR A 504 17.93 -4.00 -54.97
CA THR A 504 18.86 -3.28 -54.09
C THR A 504 19.53 -2.16 -54.87
N ILE A 505 19.37 -0.93 -54.40
CA ILE A 505 20.04 0.27 -54.92
C ILE A 505 21.14 0.64 -53.95
N THR A 506 22.38 0.65 -54.40
CA THR A 506 23.54 1.10 -53.63
C THR A 506 24.06 2.40 -54.19
N HIS A 507 24.07 3.45 -53.37
CA HIS A 507 24.73 4.71 -53.65
C HIS A 507 26.13 4.67 -53.03
N LEU A 508 27.16 4.93 -53.82
CA LEU A 508 28.54 5.09 -53.36
C LEU A 508 29.00 6.51 -53.70
N PHE A 509 29.21 7.32 -52.67
CA PHE A 509 29.68 8.69 -52.76
C PHE A 509 31.20 8.70 -52.62
N ASN A 510 31.90 9.15 -53.66
CA ASN A 510 33.35 9.34 -53.64
C ASN A 510 33.67 10.84 -53.64
N PHE A 511 34.09 11.34 -52.49
CA PHE A 511 34.44 12.75 -52.28
C PHE A 511 35.81 13.14 -52.84
N GLN A 512 36.66 12.18 -53.17
CA GLN A 512 37.94 12.45 -53.84
C GLN A 512 37.74 12.70 -55.34
N SER A 513 36.85 11.96 -56.00
CA SER A 513 36.53 12.14 -57.42
C SER A 513 35.30 13.01 -57.68
N ALA A 514 34.58 13.42 -56.63
CA ALA A 514 33.31 14.15 -56.69
C ALA A 514 32.25 13.42 -57.55
N GLN A 515 32.12 12.11 -57.32
CA GLN A 515 31.23 11.23 -58.07
C GLN A 515 30.29 10.45 -57.15
N LEU A 516 29.05 10.30 -57.59
CA LEU A 516 28.07 9.36 -57.08
C LEU A 516 28.00 8.18 -58.04
N ILE A 517 28.21 6.98 -57.53
CA ILE A 517 28.03 5.74 -58.27
C ILE A 517 26.78 5.06 -57.74
N THR A 518 25.76 4.92 -58.58
CA THR A 518 24.52 4.24 -58.27
C THR A 518 24.54 2.87 -58.92
N THR A 519 24.43 1.82 -58.11
CA THR A 519 24.34 0.43 -58.58
C THR A 519 22.97 -0.12 -58.25
N THR A 520 22.22 -0.52 -59.27
CA THR A 520 20.91 -1.16 -59.12
C THR A 520 21.04 -2.64 -59.43
N SER A 521 20.71 -3.50 -58.47
CA SER A 521 20.81 -4.96 -58.61
C SER A 521 19.47 -5.63 -58.30
N THR A 522 19.07 -6.60 -59.13
CA THR A 522 17.86 -7.40 -58.92
C THR A 522 18.20 -8.72 -58.23
N TYR A 523 17.31 -9.20 -57.35
CA TYR A 523 17.50 -10.44 -56.59
C TYR A 523 17.64 -11.69 -57.49
N GLU A 524 17.14 -11.62 -58.72
CA GLU A 524 17.22 -12.69 -59.72
C GLU A 524 18.56 -12.74 -60.50
N GLY A 525 19.54 -11.89 -60.13
CA GLY A 525 20.92 -11.99 -60.62
C GLY A 525 21.14 -11.62 -62.09
N LYS A 526 20.12 -11.09 -62.78
CA LYS A 526 20.22 -10.67 -64.19
C LYS A 526 20.37 -9.15 -64.30
N GLY A 527 21.61 -8.70 -64.40
CA GLY A 527 22.01 -7.34 -64.76
C GLY A 527 22.09 -6.39 -63.56
N ALA A 528 23.28 -5.83 -63.33
CA ALA A 528 23.44 -4.65 -62.49
C ALA A 528 23.49 -3.43 -63.40
N ALA A 529 22.59 -2.46 -63.22
CA ALA A 529 22.71 -1.16 -63.87
C ALA A 529 23.66 -0.29 -63.04
N LEU A 530 24.62 0.34 -63.70
CA LEU A 530 25.60 1.22 -63.06
C LEU A 530 25.50 2.61 -63.68
N GLU A 531 25.20 3.59 -62.85
CA GLU A 531 25.19 5.01 -63.21
C GLU A 531 26.31 5.72 -62.44
N ILE A 532 27.08 6.55 -63.13
CA ILE A 532 28.12 7.38 -62.52
C ILE A 532 27.77 8.84 -62.83
N THR A 533 27.47 9.59 -61.77
CA THR A 533 27.01 10.97 -61.87
C THR A 533 28.00 11.87 -61.13
N ASN A 534 28.38 13.01 -61.72
CA ASN A 534 29.17 13.99 -60.99
C ASN A 534 28.29 14.64 -59.91
N PHE A 535 28.82 14.97 -58.74
CA PHE A 535 28.07 15.69 -57.70
C PHE A 535 27.42 16.97 -58.21
N ARG A 536 28.02 17.65 -59.20
CA ARG A 536 27.47 18.86 -59.85
C ARG A 536 26.18 18.59 -60.62
N ASP A 537 26.01 17.38 -61.12
CA ASP A 537 24.90 17.00 -61.99
C ASP A 537 23.72 16.39 -61.20
N VAL A 538 23.88 16.13 -59.90
CA VAL A 538 22.82 15.63 -59.01
C VAL A 538 21.81 16.75 -58.73
N GLN A 539 20.51 16.49 -58.85
CA GLN A 539 19.49 17.54 -58.68
C GLN A 539 19.36 18.04 -57.23
N ASN A 540 19.44 17.16 -56.23
CA ASN A 540 19.40 17.50 -54.81
C ASN A 540 20.77 17.24 -54.14
N GLY A 541 21.33 18.25 -53.47
CA GLY A 541 22.59 18.15 -52.71
C GLY A 541 22.44 17.56 -51.32
N ASP A 542 21.23 17.50 -50.76
CA ASP A 542 20.99 17.09 -49.36
C ASP A 542 21.57 15.70 -49.04
N GLU A 543 21.45 14.74 -49.97
CA GLU A 543 21.97 13.39 -49.77
C GLU A 543 23.51 13.34 -49.79
N ILE A 544 24.15 14.23 -50.56
CA ILE A 544 25.62 14.37 -50.60
C ILE A 544 26.10 15.04 -49.32
N ASP A 545 25.38 16.05 -48.85
CA ASP A 545 25.66 16.77 -47.61
C ASP A 545 25.50 15.82 -46.39
N GLU A 546 24.45 15.00 -46.37
CA GLU A 546 24.26 13.94 -45.39
C GLU A 546 25.37 12.90 -45.46
N ALA A 547 25.68 12.39 -46.66
CA ALA A 547 26.78 11.43 -46.88
C ALA A 547 28.11 11.99 -46.34
N TYR A 548 28.38 13.27 -46.57
CA TYR A 548 29.59 13.93 -46.11
C TYR A 548 29.59 14.08 -44.58
N ALA A 549 28.48 14.52 -44.00
CA ALA A 549 28.31 14.63 -42.55
C ALA A 549 28.55 13.28 -41.86
N LYS A 550 27.98 12.19 -42.39
CA LYS A 550 28.19 10.82 -41.92
C LYS A 550 29.66 10.38 -42.10
N LEU A 551 30.28 10.63 -43.25
CA LEU A 551 31.68 10.30 -43.49
C LEU A 551 32.61 10.97 -42.47
N ARG A 552 32.34 12.23 -42.15
CA ARG A 552 33.07 13.02 -41.14
C ARG A 552 32.91 12.48 -39.71
N ILE A 553 31.93 11.62 -39.40
CA ILE A 553 31.86 10.94 -38.09
C ILE A 553 32.99 9.92 -37.96
N MET A 554 33.29 9.19 -39.04
CA MET A 554 34.31 8.15 -39.08
C MET A 554 35.72 8.72 -39.32
N TYR A 555 35.85 9.67 -40.25
CA TYR A 555 37.13 10.20 -40.72
C TYR A 555 37.17 11.73 -40.65
N ASP A 556 37.87 12.26 -39.64
CA ASP A 556 38.07 13.72 -39.53
C ASP A 556 39.00 14.29 -40.61
N ASP A 557 39.77 13.44 -41.30
CA ASP A 557 40.62 13.80 -42.44
C ASP A 557 39.94 13.55 -43.81
N ALA A 558 38.61 13.38 -43.83
CA ALA A 558 37.86 13.26 -45.09
C ALA A 558 38.12 14.47 -46.01
N PRO A 559 38.18 14.28 -47.35
CA PRO A 559 38.45 15.34 -48.31
C PRO A 559 37.53 16.55 -48.12
N PRO A 560 38.01 17.79 -48.27
CA PRO A 560 37.15 18.96 -48.11
C PRO A 560 36.07 18.99 -49.19
N TYR A 561 34.81 19.06 -48.78
CA TYR A 561 33.64 19.23 -49.64
C TYR A 561 32.98 20.58 -49.35
N LYS A 562 32.65 21.35 -50.39
CA LYS A 562 32.16 22.74 -50.30
C LYS A 562 30.69 22.87 -50.72
N CYS A 563 29.88 21.86 -50.41
CA CYS A 563 28.49 21.73 -50.87
C CYS A 563 28.38 21.78 -52.41
N LYS A 564 27.19 21.52 -52.93
CA LYS A 564 26.89 21.70 -54.35
C LYS A 564 27.01 23.21 -54.69
N ASP A 565 27.66 23.53 -55.80
CA ASP A 565 27.76 24.90 -56.30
C ASP A 565 26.38 25.26 -56.90
N ASP A 566 25.48 25.84 -56.09
CA ASP A 566 24.06 26.08 -56.44
C ASP A 566 23.80 27.10 -57.57
N SER A 567 24.84 27.48 -58.32
CA SER A 567 24.73 28.25 -59.56
C SER A 567 23.94 29.57 -59.48
N THR A 568 23.87 30.21 -58.31
CA THR A 568 23.47 31.63 -58.20
C THR A 568 24.58 32.59 -58.63
N ARG A 569 25.80 32.10 -58.91
CA ARG A 569 26.89 32.89 -59.50
C ARG A 569 26.96 32.67 -61.01
N GLN A 570 26.71 33.75 -61.76
CA GLN A 570 26.70 33.80 -63.23
C GLN A 570 27.89 33.05 -63.86
N HIS A 571 27.58 32.08 -64.72
CA HIS A 571 28.56 31.43 -65.58
C HIS A 571 28.99 32.35 -66.73
N VAL A 572 30.28 32.70 -66.77
CA VAL A 572 30.91 33.17 -68.01
C VAL A 572 31.19 31.97 -68.90
N ILE A 573 30.37 31.78 -69.93
CA ILE A 573 30.62 30.79 -70.97
C ILE A 573 31.83 31.26 -71.81
N ARG A 574 33.02 30.71 -71.55
CA ARG A 574 34.12 30.79 -72.53
C ARG A 574 33.89 29.72 -73.61
N ARG A 575 33.44 30.17 -74.78
CA ARG A 575 33.36 29.34 -76.00
C ARG A 575 34.73 28.72 -76.29
N ARG A 576 34.79 27.38 -76.35
CA ARG A 576 35.91 26.64 -76.93
C ARG A 576 35.73 26.61 -78.44
N ASN A 577 36.74 27.07 -79.18
CA ASN A 577 36.83 26.91 -80.63
C ASN A 577 36.77 25.42 -80.98
N THR A 578 35.74 25.02 -81.70
CA THR A 578 35.67 23.75 -82.43
C THR A 578 36.24 23.96 -83.82
N ASN A 579 37.46 23.47 -84.06
CA ASN A 579 37.96 23.13 -85.39
C ASN A 579 38.46 21.68 -85.36
N SER A 580 37.80 20.80 -86.14
CA SER A 580 38.39 19.79 -87.03
C SER A 580 37.36 18.71 -87.41
N ARG A 581 36.61 18.95 -88.49
CA ARG A 581 36.85 18.33 -89.80
C ARG A 581 36.08 19.10 -90.87
#